data_AF-A0A498NHG7-F1
#
_entry.id   AF-A0A498NHG7-F1
#
_cell.length_a   1.000
_cell.length_b   1.000
_cell.length_c   1.000
_cell.angle_alpha   90.00
_cell.angle_beta   90.00
_cell.angle_gamma   90.00
#
_symmetry.space_group_name_H-M   'P 1'
#
loop_
_entity.id
_entity.type
_entity.pdbx_description
1 polymer ?
#
loop_
_entity_poly.entity_id
_entity_poly.type
_entity_poly.pdbx_seq_one_letter_code
_entity_poly.pdbx_strand_id
1 'polypeptide(L)'
;MELEDGVLYQEDPGTSAMMSERVSGLASSIYREFERMIGKYDEDVVKELMPLVVAVLENLDSVFAENQEHEVELELLKEDNEQLITQYEREKALRKSAEERYIEYEDSQEQDKKDLQTRVQMLEAQTRQMELKTKNYADQIGRLEEREAELKKEYNALHQRHTEMIHSYMEHLERSKYQQMTGETTDTGSQSRISST
;
A
#
# COMPACT_ATOMS: atom_id res chain seq x y z
N MET A 1 15.67 -23.02 7.24
CA MET A 1 15.93 -24.04 8.28
C MET A 1 15.64 -25.35 7.60
N GLU A 2 16.71 -26.07 7.27
CA GLU A 2 16.68 -27.35 6.56
C GLU A 2 16.00 -28.38 7.46
N LEU A 3 14.99 -29.07 6.94
CA LEU A 3 14.43 -30.25 7.59
C LEU A 3 15.10 -31.45 6.94
N GLU A 4 16.23 -31.81 7.53
CA GLU A 4 16.91 -33.08 7.35
C GLU A 4 16.36 -34.01 8.45
N ASP A 5 15.42 -34.88 8.13
CA ASP A 5 15.16 -36.09 8.92
C ASP A 5 14.54 -37.18 8.04
N GLY A 6 15.35 -37.68 7.13
CA GLY A 6 15.07 -38.93 6.42
C GLY A 6 15.63 -40.08 7.23
N VAL A 7 14.95 -40.45 8.32
CA VAL A 7 15.24 -41.72 9.02
C VAL A 7 14.77 -42.84 8.10
N LEU A 8 15.70 -43.36 7.32
CA LEU A 8 15.51 -44.56 6.52
C LEU A 8 15.26 -45.70 7.52
N TYR A 9 14.02 -46.16 7.63
CA TYR A 9 13.71 -47.41 8.32
C TYR A 9 14.47 -48.52 7.60
N GLN A 10 15.61 -48.89 8.19
CA GLN A 10 16.36 -50.05 7.78
C GLN A 10 15.57 -51.25 8.31
N GLU A 11 14.69 -51.81 7.47
CA GLU A 11 14.09 -53.11 7.74
C GLU A 11 15.21 -54.11 7.93
N ASP A 12 15.29 -54.66 9.15
CA ASP A 12 16.18 -55.76 9.47
C ASP A 12 15.57 -57.03 8.86
N PRO A 13 16.20 -57.67 7.85
CA PRO A 13 15.62 -58.83 7.15
C PRO A 13 15.71 -60.13 7.97
N GLY A 14 15.78 -60.02 9.30
CA GLY A 14 16.09 -61.10 10.24
C GLY A 14 14.94 -61.56 11.13
N THR A 15 13.81 -60.87 11.18
CA THR A 15 12.59 -61.36 11.85
C THR A 15 11.80 -62.26 10.91
N SER A 16 12.35 -63.44 10.62
CA SER A 16 11.51 -64.57 10.20
C SER A 16 10.47 -64.75 11.30
N ALA A 17 9.23 -64.39 10.99
CA ALA A 17 8.10 -64.29 11.90
C ALA A 17 8.15 -65.39 12.98
N MET A 18 8.39 -64.98 14.23
CA MET A 18 8.17 -65.89 15.35
C MET A 18 6.68 -66.24 15.34
N MET A 19 6.35 -67.52 15.13
CA MET A 19 4.94 -67.93 15.11
C MET A 19 4.21 -67.35 16.31
N SER A 20 3.01 -66.84 16.06
CA SER A 20 2.16 -66.25 17.09
C SER A 20 2.09 -67.19 18.29
N GLU A 21 2.28 -66.67 19.50
CA GLU A 21 2.28 -67.45 20.74
C GLU A 21 0.98 -68.27 20.89
N ARG A 22 -0.11 -67.75 20.33
CA ARG A 22 -1.41 -68.44 20.24
C ARG A 22 -1.39 -69.60 19.25
N VAL A 23 -0.80 -69.42 18.07
CA VAL A 23 -0.68 -70.46 17.02
C VAL A 23 0.28 -71.56 17.48
N SER A 24 1.39 -71.20 18.11
CA SER A 24 2.34 -72.14 18.73
C SER A 24 1.70 -72.96 19.87
N GLY A 25 0.87 -72.33 20.71
CA GLY A 25 0.11 -73.01 21.76
C GLY A 25 -0.94 -73.99 21.22
N LEU A 26 -1.62 -73.61 20.13
CA LEU A 26 -2.57 -74.49 19.41
C LEU A 26 -1.84 -75.66 18.75
N ALA A 27 -0.74 -75.39 18.04
CA ALA A 27 0.10 -76.40 17.41
C ALA A 27 0.56 -77.43 18.46
N SER A 28 1.11 -76.98 19.58
CA SER A 28 1.56 -77.84 20.69
C SER A 28 0.44 -78.73 21.23
N SER A 29 -0.78 -78.19 21.36
CA SER A 29 -1.94 -78.95 21.83
C SER A 29 -2.42 -80.00 20.82
N ILE A 30 -2.38 -79.66 19.54
CA ILE A 30 -2.80 -80.56 18.44
C ILE A 30 -1.77 -81.68 18.24
N TYR A 31 -0.47 -81.37 18.25
CA TYR A 31 0.59 -82.38 18.14
C TYR A 31 0.57 -83.37 19.30
N ARG A 32 0.30 -82.92 20.54
CA ARG A 32 0.12 -83.81 21.70
C ARG A 32 -1.05 -84.78 21.53
N GLU A 33 -2.07 -84.38 20.79
CA GLU A 33 -3.22 -85.25 20.51
C GLU A 33 -2.97 -86.23 19.37
N PHE A 34 -2.20 -85.80 18.37
CA PHE A 34 -1.68 -86.72 17.37
C PHE A 34 -0.79 -87.81 17.98
N GLU A 35 0.12 -87.45 18.90
CA GLU A 35 0.93 -88.45 19.62
C GLU A 35 0.05 -89.46 20.38
N ARG A 36 -1.02 -89.01 21.04
CA ARG A 36 -1.97 -89.90 21.72
C ARG A 36 -2.74 -90.81 20.77
N MET A 37 -3.08 -90.34 19.57
CA MET A 37 -3.76 -91.17 18.56
C MET A 37 -2.82 -92.20 17.94
N ILE A 38 -1.59 -91.80 17.59
CA ILE A 38 -0.54 -92.70 17.07
C ILE A 38 -0.29 -93.84 18.07
N GLY A 39 -0.18 -93.52 19.36
CA GLY A 39 0.04 -94.52 20.41
C GLY A 39 -1.10 -95.52 20.61
N LYS A 40 -2.32 -95.24 20.13
CA LYS A 40 -3.49 -96.13 20.25
C LYS A 40 -3.89 -96.82 18.94
N TYR A 41 -3.66 -96.18 17.80
CA TYR A 41 -4.22 -96.55 16.51
C TYR A 41 -3.20 -96.61 15.36
N ASP A 42 -1.90 -96.48 15.67
CA ASP A 42 -0.78 -96.43 14.71
C ASP A 42 -0.70 -95.09 13.93
N GLU A 43 0.36 -94.89 13.15
CA GLU A 43 0.66 -93.66 12.40
C GLU A 43 -0.28 -93.46 11.20
N ASP A 44 -0.78 -94.55 10.61
CA ASP A 44 -1.60 -94.49 9.39
C ASP A 44 -2.88 -93.67 9.57
N VAL A 45 -3.43 -93.55 10.80
CA VAL A 45 -4.65 -92.76 11.05
C VAL A 45 -4.44 -91.24 10.99
N VAL A 46 -3.20 -90.74 11.14
CA VAL A 46 -2.89 -89.30 11.11
C VAL A 46 -2.16 -88.86 9.84
N LYS A 47 -1.66 -89.81 9.04
CA LYS A 47 -0.78 -89.57 7.90
C LYS A 47 -1.33 -88.56 6.87
N GLU A 48 -2.62 -88.64 6.55
CA GLU A 48 -3.27 -87.71 5.61
C GLU A 48 -3.78 -86.43 6.29
N LEU A 49 -4.04 -86.48 7.59
CA LEU A 49 -4.59 -85.36 8.36
C LEU A 49 -3.50 -84.37 8.80
N MET A 50 -2.31 -84.86 9.12
CA MET A 50 -1.20 -84.06 9.60
C MET A 50 -0.78 -82.95 8.60
N PRO A 51 -0.62 -83.20 7.29
CA PRO A 51 -0.32 -82.14 6.32
C PRO A 51 -1.41 -81.07 6.25
N LEU A 52 -2.69 -81.45 6.38
CA LEU A 52 -3.80 -80.50 6.38
C LEU A 52 -3.77 -79.59 7.61
N VAL A 53 -3.51 -80.15 8.78
CA VAL A 53 -3.39 -79.38 10.03
C VAL A 53 -2.17 -78.45 10.00
N VAL A 54 -1.04 -78.93 9.49
CA VAL A 54 0.16 -78.08 9.29
C VAL A 54 -0.18 -76.91 8.38
N ALA A 55 -0.80 -77.17 7.22
CA ALA A 55 -1.20 -76.11 6.29
C ALA A 55 -2.19 -75.11 6.93
N VAL A 56 -3.12 -75.57 7.77
CA VAL A 56 -4.03 -74.68 8.51
C VAL A 56 -3.29 -73.81 9.52
N LEU A 57 -2.33 -74.37 10.26
CA LEU A 57 -1.53 -73.63 11.24
C LEU A 57 -0.62 -72.60 10.55
N GLU A 58 0.02 -72.96 9.44
CA GLU A 58 0.84 -72.05 8.63
C GLU A 58 0.02 -70.89 8.05
N ASN A 59 -1.17 -71.19 7.49
CA ASN A 59 -2.08 -70.15 6.99
C ASN A 59 -2.56 -69.23 8.12
N LEU A 60 -2.86 -69.80 9.30
CA LEU A 60 -3.29 -69.01 10.45
C LEU A 60 -2.17 -68.08 10.91
N ASP A 61 -0.93 -68.56 10.96
CA ASP A 61 0.23 -67.75 11.34
C ASP A 61 0.49 -66.63 10.33
N SER A 62 0.39 -66.92 9.03
CA SER A 62 0.50 -65.93 7.95
C SER A 62 -0.54 -64.82 8.09
N VAL A 63 -1.82 -65.18 8.32
CA VAL A 63 -2.89 -64.19 8.51
C VAL A 63 -2.70 -63.38 9.79
N PHE A 64 -2.15 -63.97 10.85
CA PHE A 64 -1.80 -63.22 12.07
C PHE A 64 -0.69 -62.20 11.81
N ALA A 65 0.35 -62.56 11.06
CA ALA A 65 1.43 -61.66 10.71
C ALA A 65 0.93 -60.47 9.87
N GLU A 66 0.16 -60.75 8.80
CA GLU A 66 -0.46 -59.72 7.96
C GLU A 66 -1.38 -58.79 8.78
N ASN A 67 -2.19 -59.35 9.68
CA ASN A 67 -3.08 -58.54 10.50
C ASN A 67 -2.32 -57.65 11.50
N GLN A 68 -1.16 -58.09 12.00
CA GLN A 68 -0.32 -57.28 12.87
C GLN A 68 0.38 -56.16 12.10
N GLU A 69 0.82 -56.42 10.87
CA GLU A 69 1.36 -55.40 9.97
C GLU A 69 0.30 -54.32 9.68
N HIS A 70 -0.93 -54.72 9.36
CA HIS A 70 -2.03 -53.79 9.15
C HIS A 70 -2.40 -52.99 10.40
N GLU A 71 -2.29 -53.57 11.60
CA GLU A 71 -2.53 -52.86 12.85
C GLU A 71 -1.49 -51.75 13.07
N VAL A 72 -0.22 -52.03 12.77
CA VAL A 72 0.87 -51.04 12.82
C VAL A 72 0.66 -49.93 11.79
N GLU A 73 0.34 -50.28 10.54
CA GLU A 73 0.05 -49.29 9.49
C GLU A 73 -1.11 -48.37 9.88
N LEU A 74 -2.16 -48.94 10.48
CA LEU A 74 -3.33 -48.21 10.93
C LEU A 74 -3.00 -47.25 12.09
N GLU A 75 -2.10 -47.62 13.00
CA GLU A 75 -1.61 -46.71 14.04
C GLU A 75 -0.77 -45.56 13.46
N LEU A 76 0.12 -45.84 12.51
CA LEU A 76 0.90 -44.80 11.82
C LEU A 76 -0.01 -43.80 11.10
N LEU A 77 -1.01 -44.29 10.36
CA LEU A 77 -1.96 -43.44 9.67
C LEU A 77 -2.81 -42.58 10.62
N LYS A 78 -3.12 -43.10 11.82
CA LYS A 78 -3.81 -42.32 12.85
C LYS A 78 -2.93 -41.20 13.39
N GLU A 79 -1.65 -41.48 13.66
CA GLU A 79 -0.70 -40.47 14.13
C GLU A 79 -0.51 -39.36 13.09
N ASP A 80 -0.31 -39.73 11.81
CA ASP A 80 -0.21 -38.78 10.71
C ASP A 80 -1.47 -37.92 10.58
N ASN A 81 -2.65 -38.51 10.77
CA ASN A 81 -3.92 -37.77 10.73
C ASN A 81 -4.03 -36.75 11.88
N GLU A 82 -3.62 -37.14 13.09
CA GLU A 82 -3.63 -36.24 14.26
C GLU A 82 -2.66 -35.07 14.09
N GLN A 83 -1.47 -35.33 13.53
CA GLN A 83 -0.52 -34.29 13.17
C GLN A 83 -1.10 -33.34 12.12
N LEU A 84 -1.76 -33.88 11.08
CA LEU A 84 -2.36 -33.08 10.01
C LEU A 84 -3.50 -32.20 10.55
N ILE A 85 -4.34 -32.72 11.45
CA ILE A 85 -5.39 -31.94 12.12
C ILE A 85 -4.78 -30.79 12.92
N THR A 86 -3.73 -31.06 13.71
CA THR A 86 -3.06 -30.04 14.52
C THR A 86 -2.48 -28.92 13.65
N GLN A 87 -1.84 -29.28 12.52
CA GLN A 87 -1.32 -28.29 11.57
C GLN A 87 -2.44 -27.48 10.90
N TYR A 88 -3.52 -28.14 10.50
CA TYR A 88 -4.69 -27.48 9.92
C TYR A 88 -5.30 -26.46 10.88
N GLU A 89 -5.46 -26.81 12.15
CA GLU A 89 -6.01 -25.89 13.16
C GLU A 89 -5.12 -24.69 13.39
N ARG A 90 -3.79 -24.90 13.45
CA ARG A 90 -2.81 -23.82 13.55
C ARG A 90 -2.91 -22.86 12.37
N GLU A 91 -2.94 -23.39 11.15
CA GLU A 91 -3.02 -22.58 9.93
C GLU A 91 -4.36 -21.83 9.85
N LYS A 92 -5.46 -22.48 10.24
CA LYS A 92 -6.78 -21.86 10.32
C LYS A 92 -6.78 -20.67 11.30
N ALA A 93 -6.12 -20.81 12.46
CA ALA A 93 -6.00 -19.74 13.43
C ALA A 93 -5.14 -18.57 12.92
N LEU A 94 -4.00 -18.87 12.27
CA LEU A 94 -3.15 -17.87 11.65
C LEU A 94 -3.88 -17.10 10.55
N ARG A 95 -4.62 -17.80 9.69
CA ARG A 95 -5.40 -17.18 8.62
C ARG A 95 -6.48 -16.26 9.17
N LYS A 96 -7.20 -16.68 10.21
CA LYS A 96 -8.19 -15.85 10.89
C LYS A 96 -7.56 -14.57 11.46
N SER A 97 -6.42 -14.67 12.14
CA SER A 97 -5.70 -13.51 12.67
C SER A 97 -5.15 -12.58 11.58
N ALA A 98 -4.76 -13.13 10.43
CA ALA A 98 -4.35 -12.32 9.28
C ALA A 98 -5.54 -11.57 8.66
N GLU A 99 -6.70 -12.21 8.56
CA GLU A 99 -7.94 -11.61 8.06
C GLU A 99 -8.42 -10.47 8.97
N GLU A 100 -8.43 -10.67 10.28
CA GLU A 100 -8.78 -9.63 11.26
C GLU A 100 -7.86 -8.39 11.12
N ARG A 101 -6.54 -8.60 11.03
CA ARG A 101 -5.57 -7.50 10.81
C ARG A 101 -5.76 -6.80 9.47
N TYR A 102 -6.18 -7.53 8.43
CA TYR A 102 -6.42 -6.95 7.12
C TYR A 102 -7.63 -6.00 7.16
N ILE A 103 -8.70 -6.40 7.86
CA ILE A 103 -9.89 -5.55 8.05
C ILE A 103 -9.53 -4.27 8.82
N GLU A 104 -8.78 -4.39 9.93
CA GLU A 104 -8.33 -3.21 10.69
C GLU A 104 -7.49 -2.24 9.84
N TYR A 105 -6.62 -2.80 8.99
CA TYR A 105 -5.81 -2.01 8.08
C TYR A 105 -6.66 -1.32 7.01
N GLU A 106 -7.61 -2.02 6.41
CA GLU A 106 -8.53 -1.46 5.41
C GLU A 106 -9.35 -0.31 6.00
N ASP A 107 -9.90 -0.48 7.21
CA ASP A 107 -10.66 0.56 7.91
C ASP A 107 -9.79 1.80 8.20
N SER A 108 -8.56 1.61 8.68
CA SER A 108 -7.62 2.70 8.90
C SER A 108 -7.27 3.45 7.61
N GLN A 109 -7.02 2.72 6.52
CA GLN A 109 -6.69 3.33 5.23
C GLN A 109 -7.88 4.10 4.65
N GLU A 110 -9.09 3.59 4.77
CA GLU A 110 -10.29 4.27 4.30
C GLU A 110 -10.58 5.53 5.14
N GLN A 111 -10.28 5.52 6.44
CA GLN A 111 -10.34 6.70 7.28
C GLN A 111 -9.31 7.77 6.86
N ASP A 112 -8.04 7.40 6.72
CA ASP A 112 -6.97 8.32 6.28
C ASP A 112 -7.29 8.94 4.92
N LYS A 113 -7.83 8.14 4.00
CA LYS A 113 -8.27 8.59 2.68
C LYS A 113 -9.39 9.61 2.76
N LYS A 114 -10.40 9.41 3.63
CA LYS A 114 -11.48 10.38 3.85
C LYS A 114 -10.96 11.69 4.43
N ASP A 115 -10.03 11.62 5.38
CA ASP A 115 -9.42 12.80 6.00
C ASP A 115 -8.58 13.58 4.99
N LEU A 116 -7.79 12.90 4.17
CA LEU A 116 -7.05 13.51 3.06
C LEU A 116 -7.98 14.14 2.02
N GLN A 117 -9.06 13.46 1.61
CA GLN A 117 -10.05 14.02 0.69
C GLN A 117 -10.70 15.30 1.26
N THR A 118 -11.06 15.29 2.54
CA THR A 118 -11.60 16.47 3.22
C THR A 118 -10.57 17.62 3.23
N ARG A 119 -9.30 17.30 3.48
CA ARG A 119 -8.21 18.28 3.44
C ARG A 119 -8.02 18.88 2.06
N VAL A 120 -8.08 18.07 1.01
CA VAL A 120 -8.00 18.52 -0.39
C VAL A 120 -9.15 19.47 -0.71
N GLN A 121 -10.40 19.11 -0.40
CA GLN A 121 -11.56 19.97 -0.64
C GLN A 121 -11.44 21.33 0.07
N MET A 122 -10.94 21.33 1.31
CA MET A 122 -10.71 22.55 2.06
C MET A 122 -9.64 23.44 1.40
N LEU A 123 -8.51 22.84 0.96
CA LEU A 123 -7.45 23.55 0.26
C LEU A 123 -7.92 24.10 -1.09
N GLU A 124 -8.70 23.34 -1.86
CA GLU A 124 -9.31 23.82 -3.10
C GLU A 124 -10.23 25.03 -2.88
N ALA A 125 -11.05 25.00 -1.83
CA ALA A 125 -11.90 26.12 -1.46
C ALA A 125 -11.07 27.36 -1.07
N GLN A 126 -10.00 27.16 -0.30
CA GLN A 126 -9.07 28.23 0.07
C GLN A 126 -8.38 28.83 -1.17
N THR A 127 -7.92 28.00 -2.10
CA THR A 127 -7.31 28.46 -3.37
C THR A 127 -8.29 29.30 -4.17
N ARG A 128 -9.53 28.84 -4.38
CA ARG A 128 -10.58 29.61 -5.06
C ARG A 128 -10.85 30.96 -4.40
N GLN A 129 -10.86 31.00 -3.06
CA GLN A 129 -11.04 32.25 -2.32
C GLN A 129 -9.86 33.22 -2.55
N MET A 130 -8.63 32.71 -2.57
CA MET A 130 -7.44 33.51 -2.80
C MET A 130 -7.37 34.04 -4.23
N GLU A 131 -7.75 33.23 -5.23
CA GLU A 131 -7.87 33.66 -6.63
C GLU A 131 -8.85 34.83 -6.77
N LEU A 132 -10.01 34.75 -6.12
CA LEU A 132 -10.99 35.84 -6.13
C LEU A 132 -10.42 37.11 -5.50
N LYS A 133 -9.72 37.00 -4.37
CA LYS A 133 -9.04 38.16 -3.74
C LYS A 133 -8.00 38.76 -4.66
N THR A 134 -7.16 37.95 -5.31
CA THR A 134 -6.15 38.42 -6.26
C THR A 134 -6.80 39.18 -7.41
N LYS A 135 -7.89 38.66 -7.97
CA LYS A 135 -8.64 39.34 -9.03
C LYS A 135 -9.19 40.69 -8.57
N ASN A 136 -9.80 40.75 -7.39
CA ASN A 136 -10.32 41.99 -6.82
C ASN A 136 -9.22 43.04 -6.59
N TYR A 137 -8.04 42.63 -6.13
CA TYR A 137 -6.89 43.54 -5.98
C TYR A 137 -6.35 44.01 -7.33
N ALA A 138 -6.27 43.15 -8.33
CA ALA A 138 -5.87 43.53 -9.67
C ALA A 138 -6.83 44.59 -10.26
N ASP A 139 -8.14 44.40 -10.12
CA ASP A 139 -9.15 45.38 -10.55
C ASP A 139 -9.04 46.71 -9.77
N GLN A 140 -8.71 46.67 -8.47
CA GLN A 140 -8.47 47.87 -7.68
C GLN A 140 -7.21 48.63 -8.13
N ILE A 141 -6.12 47.91 -8.39
CA ILE A 141 -4.87 48.50 -8.88
C ILE A 141 -5.12 49.17 -10.23
N GLY A 142 -5.80 48.51 -11.16
CA GLY A 142 -6.10 49.10 -12.48
C GLY A 142 -6.87 50.41 -12.40
N ARG A 143 -7.85 50.53 -11.49
CA ARG A 143 -8.58 51.79 -11.24
C ARG A 143 -7.69 52.90 -10.67
N LEU A 144 -6.73 52.54 -9.81
CA LEU A 144 -5.79 53.51 -9.25
C LEU A 144 -4.79 53.99 -10.31
N GLU A 145 -4.31 53.09 -11.16
CA GLU A 145 -3.43 53.42 -12.29
C GLU A 145 -4.10 54.36 -13.29
N GLU A 146 -5.37 54.14 -13.61
CA GLU A 146 -6.16 55.03 -14.49
C GLU A 146 -6.27 56.43 -13.88
N ARG A 147 -6.62 56.54 -12.59
CA ARG A 147 -6.71 57.81 -11.88
C ARG A 147 -5.35 58.53 -11.81
N GLU A 148 -4.27 57.78 -11.61
CA GLU A 148 -2.91 58.34 -11.63
C GLU A 148 -2.56 58.90 -13.02
N ALA A 149 -2.93 58.20 -14.09
CA ALA A 149 -2.72 58.64 -15.45
C ALA A 149 -3.51 59.92 -15.78
N GLU A 150 -4.76 60.02 -15.33
CA GLU A 150 -5.57 61.23 -15.44
C GLU A 150 -4.93 62.43 -14.73
N LEU A 151 -4.51 62.24 -13.47
CA LEU A 151 -3.83 63.29 -12.70
C LEU A 151 -2.52 63.73 -13.34
N LYS A 152 -1.73 62.80 -13.89
CA LYS A 152 -0.51 63.13 -14.66
C LYS A 152 -0.84 63.97 -15.90
N LYS A 153 -1.92 63.63 -16.60
CA LYS A 153 -2.37 64.38 -17.79
C LYS A 153 -2.79 65.80 -17.41
N GLU A 154 -3.58 65.97 -16.34
CA GLU A 154 -3.99 67.28 -15.83
C GLU A 154 -2.80 68.11 -15.37
N TYR A 155 -1.86 67.51 -14.63
CA TYR A 155 -0.63 68.16 -14.20
C TYR A 155 0.19 68.66 -15.40
N ASN A 156 0.40 67.82 -16.42
CA ASN A 156 1.15 68.19 -17.61
C ASN A 156 0.46 69.33 -18.38
N ALA A 157 -0.87 69.30 -18.51
CA ALA A 157 -1.62 70.37 -19.15
C ALA A 157 -1.52 71.70 -18.38
N LEU A 158 -1.62 71.65 -17.05
CA LEU A 158 -1.47 72.84 -16.20
C LEU A 158 -0.04 73.39 -16.29
N HIS A 159 0.97 72.52 -16.26
CA HIS A 159 2.37 72.90 -16.40
C HIS A 159 2.64 73.56 -17.76
N GLN A 160 2.07 73.01 -18.84
CA GLN A 160 2.17 73.62 -20.17
C GLN A 160 1.53 75.01 -20.19
N ARG A 161 0.31 75.17 -19.68
CA ARG A 161 -0.37 76.49 -19.59
C ARG A 161 0.41 77.50 -18.77
N HIS A 162 0.99 77.08 -17.64
CA HIS A 162 1.84 77.92 -16.80
C HIS A 162 3.11 78.35 -17.56
N THR A 163 3.72 77.42 -18.29
CA THR A 163 4.89 77.70 -19.13
C THR A 163 4.56 78.71 -20.23
N GLU A 164 3.45 78.53 -20.94
CA GLU A 164 2.98 79.47 -21.96
C GLU A 164 2.72 80.87 -21.38
N MET A 165 2.14 80.96 -20.19
CA MET A 165 1.94 82.23 -19.48
C MET A 165 3.26 82.94 -19.18
N ILE A 166 4.29 82.21 -18.72
CA ILE A 166 5.62 82.79 -18.49
C ILE A 166 6.21 83.31 -19.80
N HIS A 167 6.15 82.54 -20.89
CA HIS A 167 6.66 82.97 -22.20
C HIS A 167 5.95 84.23 -22.70
N SER A 168 4.62 84.27 -22.62
CA SER A 168 3.83 85.46 -22.99
C SER A 168 4.22 86.67 -22.14
N TYR A 169 4.39 86.50 -20.82
CA TYR A 169 4.81 87.58 -19.94
C TYR A 169 6.22 88.11 -20.27
N MET A 170 7.17 87.21 -20.56
CA MET A 170 8.52 87.59 -21.00
C MET A 170 8.47 88.37 -22.32
N GLU A 171 7.69 87.90 -23.30
CA GLU A 171 7.52 88.57 -24.58
C GLU A 171 6.92 89.98 -24.41
N HIS A 172 5.92 90.14 -23.53
CA HIS A 172 5.35 91.45 -23.18
C HIS A 172 6.38 92.39 -22.53
N LEU A 173 7.21 91.88 -21.62
CA LEU A 173 8.30 92.65 -21.00
C LEU A 173 9.33 93.11 -22.04
N GLU A 174 9.73 92.22 -22.95
CA GLU A 174 10.66 92.54 -24.03
C GLU A 174 10.08 93.60 -24.98
N ARG A 175 8.83 93.45 -25.41
CA ARG A 175 8.10 94.45 -26.22
C ARG A 175 8.04 95.81 -25.53
N SER A 176 7.77 95.84 -24.22
CA SER A 176 7.71 97.07 -23.42
C SER A 176 9.09 97.75 -23.30
N LYS A 177 10.16 96.97 -23.11
CA LYS A 177 11.54 97.49 -23.13
C LYS A 177 11.92 98.06 -24.50
N TYR A 178 11.57 97.38 -25.58
CA TYR A 178 11.83 97.87 -26.94
C TYR A 178 11.05 99.15 -27.26
N GLN A 179 9.81 99.29 -26.77
CA GLN A 179 9.02 100.52 -26.90
C GLN A 179 9.60 101.68 -26.09
N GLN A 180 10.20 101.43 -24.92
CA GLN A 180 10.95 102.47 -24.19
C GLN A 180 12.23 102.89 -24.95
N MET A 181 12.97 101.93 -25.51
CA MET A 181 14.19 102.20 -26.29
C MET A 181 13.90 102.90 -27.64
N THR A 182 12.74 102.67 -28.24
CA THR A 182 12.30 103.37 -29.47
C THR A 182 11.52 104.66 -29.19
N GLY A 183 10.95 104.82 -27.99
CA GLY A 183 10.35 106.07 -27.50
C GLY A 183 11.35 107.19 -27.20
N GLU A 184 12.63 106.86 -26.97
CA GLU A 184 13.69 107.86 -26.79
C GLU A 184 14.28 108.40 -28.12
N THR A 185 13.80 107.95 -29.29
CA THR A 185 14.30 108.44 -30.60
C THR A 185 13.29 109.25 -31.42
N THR A 186 12.11 109.58 -30.88
CA THR A 186 11.10 110.40 -31.60
C THR A 186 10.58 111.64 -30.87
N ASP A 187 11.17 112.08 -29.75
CA ASP A 187 10.76 113.35 -29.13
C ASP A 187 11.89 114.18 -28.52
N THR A 188 12.87 114.58 -29.33
CA THR A 188 13.60 115.84 -29.11
C THR A 188 14.16 116.37 -30.44
N GLY A 189 13.49 117.34 -31.06
CA GLY A 189 14.18 118.13 -32.10
C GLY A 189 13.35 118.81 -33.18
N SER A 190 12.19 119.40 -32.89
CA SER A 190 11.62 120.43 -33.77
C SER A 190 11.53 121.76 -33.04
N GLN A 191 12.63 122.51 -33.17
CA GLN A 191 12.71 123.98 -33.17
C GLN A 191 11.55 124.76 -32.50
N SER A 192 11.89 125.41 -31.40
CA SER A 192 11.25 126.66 -30.99
C SER A 192 11.39 127.73 -32.09
N ARG A 193 10.27 128.32 -32.52
CA ARG A 193 10.18 129.73 -32.92
C ARG A 193 8.89 130.32 -32.31
N ILE A 194 8.97 130.79 -31.06
CA ILE A 194 9.38 132.14 -30.59
C ILE A 194 8.19 133.10 -30.61
N SER A 195 7.94 133.67 -29.43
CA SER A 195 6.83 134.51 -29.02
C SER A 195 6.53 135.69 -29.93
N SER A 196 5.26 136.08 -29.88
CA SER A 196 4.62 137.17 -30.61
C SER A 196 5.34 138.52 -30.49
N THR A 197 5.37 139.20 -31.65
CA THR A 197 5.70 140.61 -31.92
C THR A 197 7.17 140.91 -32.24
#